data_AF-A0A6G3Q1B1-F1
#
_entry.id   AF-A0A6G3Q1B1-F1
#
_cell.length_a   1.000
_cell.length_b   1.000
_cell.length_c   1.000
_cell.angle_alpha   90.00
_cell.angle_beta   90.00
_cell.angle_gamma   90.00
#
_symmetry.space_group_name_H-M   'P 1'
#
loop_
_entity.id
_entity.type
_entity.pdbx_description
1 polymer ?
#
loop_
_entity_poly.entity_id
_entity_poly.type
_entity_poly.pdbx_seq_one_letter_code
_entity_poly.pdbx_strand_id
1 'polypeptide(L)'
;MTTQRFDAPADPLLHALYGDLAEKDLQPLWRLHGLLTPTPAVTAVPHLWRGRDLRDLGERAGRLVPVDRGGDRRVLSLSNPGLGGLPYATSTLWGAVQYLGPGETAPAHRHTPAALRFVLEGEGVWTAVNGDPLAMSAGDLILTPSWTWHEHHNPGDTSMTWFDALDLPLVEGLGAVFFEGGDGRAAATTSPAGHSASERRFGGGPGLLPGGTTAPPPAHSPLLRYRWADTDRALAGQLSEPASQAARSGHAHIRYADPASGRDVMPTMRCEMDRYLPGHTAPAVRRTGSSLVAVFRGSGTVTLDGTHHDIEPGDLIAVPSWTAVRVLAHEALDLFTVNDAPVLEALALYRTEEVTEDAQTVADS
;
A
#
# COMPACT_ATOMS: atom_id res chain seq x y z
N MET A 1 -1.47 23.72 -18.44
CA MET A 1 -1.73 24.99 -17.71
C MET A 1 -0.83 26.06 -18.31
N THR A 2 -1.29 27.29 -18.41
CA THR A 2 -0.46 28.44 -18.84
C THR A 2 0.45 28.88 -17.69
N THR A 3 1.68 29.27 -18.00
CA THR A 3 2.64 29.87 -17.07
C THR A 3 1.98 31.01 -16.29
N GLN A 4 1.99 30.97 -14.95
CA GLN A 4 1.43 32.03 -14.11
C GLN A 4 2.11 33.35 -14.44
N ARG A 5 1.31 34.40 -14.67
CA ARG A 5 1.79 35.76 -14.89
C ARG A 5 1.86 36.48 -13.54
N PHE A 6 3.01 37.06 -13.23
CA PHE A 6 3.19 37.93 -12.06
C PHE A 6 3.03 39.39 -12.44
N ASP A 7 2.55 40.19 -11.50
CA ASP A 7 2.31 41.62 -11.71
C ASP A 7 3.13 42.48 -10.75
N ALA A 8 3.58 43.64 -11.25
CA ALA A 8 4.27 44.68 -10.50
C ALA A 8 3.82 46.06 -11.00
N PRO A 9 2.54 46.45 -10.84
CA PRO A 9 1.98 47.65 -11.48
C PRO A 9 2.65 48.96 -11.01
N ALA A 10 3.28 48.96 -9.84
CA ALA A 10 4.04 50.09 -9.32
C ALA A 10 5.45 50.24 -9.94
N ASP A 11 5.93 49.24 -10.69
CA ASP A 11 7.22 49.22 -11.39
C ASP A 11 7.02 48.73 -12.84
N PRO A 12 6.85 49.66 -13.80
CA PRO A 12 6.56 49.30 -15.19
C PRO A 12 7.62 48.43 -15.87
N LEU A 13 8.90 48.60 -15.50
CA LEU A 13 9.99 47.80 -16.06
C LEU A 13 9.93 46.36 -15.53
N LEU A 14 9.68 46.20 -14.24
CA LEU A 14 9.52 44.88 -13.63
C LEU A 14 8.24 44.18 -14.12
N HIS A 15 7.15 44.92 -14.32
CA HIS A 15 5.91 44.36 -14.89
C HIS A 15 6.10 43.90 -16.34
N ALA A 16 6.81 44.68 -17.17
CA ALA A 16 7.18 44.27 -18.53
C ALA A 16 8.04 43.00 -18.50
N LEU A 17 9.06 42.94 -17.64
CA LEU A 17 9.88 41.74 -17.45
C LEU A 17 9.03 40.52 -17.07
N TYR A 18 8.07 40.65 -16.15
CA TYR A 18 7.18 39.53 -15.81
C TYR A 18 6.27 39.10 -16.97
N GLY A 19 5.85 40.03 -17.81
CA GLY A 19 5.19 39.72 -19.09
C GLY A 19 6.10 38.90 -20.01
N ASP A 20 7.32 39.39 -20.25
CA ASP A 20 8.30 38.74 -21.11
C ASP A 20 8.67 37.33 -20.60
N LEU A 21 8.86 37.17 -19.28
CA LEU A 21 9.11 35.86 -18.66
C LEU A 21 7.95 34.90 -18.91
N ALA A 22 6.71 35.34 -18.68
CA ALA A 22 5.53 34.51 -18.91
C ALA A 22 5.37 34.10 -20.38
N GLU A 23 5.66 35.01 -21.33
CA GLU A 23 5.64 34.72 -22.77
C GLU A 23 6.74 33.73 -23.22
N LYS A 24 7.75 33.50 -22.39
CA LYS A 24 8.82 32.51 -22.61
C LYS A 24 8.70 31.28 -21.71
N ASP A 25 7.56 31.12 -21.04
CA ASP A 25 7.31 30.03 -20.09
C ASP A 25 8.34 29.97 -18.94
N LEU A 26 8.81 31.14 -18.49
CA LEU A 26 9.73 31.31 -17.38
C LEU A 26 9.01 31.80 -16.12
N GLN A 27 9.41 31.26 -14.97
CA GLN A 27 8.90 31.64 -13.65
C GLN A 27 10.01 32.33 -12.82
N PRO A 28 9.79 33.55 -12.31
CA PRO A 28 10.76 34.25 -11.47
C PRO A 28 10.87 33.64 -10.07
N LEU A 29 11.97 32.94 -9.78
CA LEU A 29 12.16 32.24 -8.49
C LEU A 29 11.95 33.14 -7.26
N TRP A 30 12.32 34.43 -7.35
CA TRP A 30 12.13 35.40 -6.26
C TRP A 30 10.65 35.75 -5.96
N ARG A 31 9.70 35.27 -6.77
CA ARG A 31 8.26 35.37 -6.51
C ARG A 31 7.65 34.06 -6.05
N LEU A 32 8.39 32.96 -6.16
CA LEU A 32 7.93 31.64 -5.76
C LEU A 32 8.19 31.45 -4.27
N HIS A 33 7.15 31.07 -3.54
CA HIS A 33 7.20 30.79 -2.12
C HIS A 33 6.78 29.33 -1.90
N GLY A 34 7.33 28.67 -0.87
CA GLY A 34 6.94 27.31 -0.50
C GLY A 34 7.53 26.18 -1.37
N LEU A 35 8.49 26.48 -2.26
CA LEU A 35 9.20 25.43 -3.03
C LEU A 35 10.13 24.58 -2.17
N LEU A 36 10.75 25.21 -1.16
CA LEU A 36 11.62 24.56 -0.18
C LEU A 36 10.99 24.76 1.20
N THR A 37 10.60 23.66 1.83
CA THR A 37 9.87 23.68 3.10
C THR A 37 10.70 23.00 4.20
N PRO A 38 10.56 23.41 5.48
CA PRO A 38 11.28 22.77 6.60
C PRO A 38 10.93 21.29 6.78
N THR A 39 9.70 20.93 6.43
CA THR A 39 9.14 19.57 6.44
C THR A 39 8.38 19.32 5.13
N PRO A 40 8.14 18.06 4.73
CA PRO A 40 7.40 17.76 3.51
C PRO A 40 6.02 18.45 3.50
N ALA A 41 5.72 19.20 2.44
CA ALA A 41 4.40 19.77 2.21
C ALA A 41 3.62 18.84 1.28
N VAL A 42 2.77 17.99 1.85
CA VAL A 42 1.92 17.04 1.11
C VAL A 42 0.47 17.48 1.11
N THR A 43 -0.23 17.21 0.01
CA THR A 43 -1.66 17.54 -0.16
C THR A 43 -2.58 16.43 0.33
N ALA A 44 -2.15 15.16 0.28
CA ALA A 44 -2.88 14.06 0.89
C ALA A 44 -3.03 14.28 2.40
N VAL A 45 -4.21 13.98 2.94
CA VAL A 45 -4.51 14.11 4.37
C VAL A 45 -4.64 12.74 5.03
N PRO A 46 -4.37 12.60 6.34
CA PRO A 46 -4.70 11.39 7.07
C PRO A 46 -6.18 11.06 6.89
N HIS A 47 -6.50 9.82 6.54
CA HIS A 47 -7.87 9.45 6.22
C HIS A 47 -8.16 7.99 6.56
N LEU A 48 -9.38 7.73 7.02
CA LEU A 48 -9.87 6.42 7.42
C LEU A 48 -11.11 6.07 6.59
N TRP A 49 -11.05 4.96 5.87
CA TRP A 49 -12.20 4.34 5.22
C TRP A 49 -12.70 3.19 6.09
N ARG A 50 -13.99 3.23 6.46
CA ARG A 50 -14.59 2.23 7.34
C ARG A 50 -14.78 0.90 6.62
N GLY A 51 -14.29 -0.18 7.22
CA GLY A 51 -14.37 -1.53 6.67
C GLY A 51 -15.81 -1.97 6.41
N ARG A 52 -16.72 -1.64 7.33
CA ARG A 52 -18.17 -1.91 7.16
C ARG A 52 -18.76 -1.22 5.92
N ASP A 53 -18.39 0.03 5.68
CA ASP A 53 -18.92 0.82 4.56
C ASP A 53 -18.36 0.27 3.24
N LEU A 54 -17.07 -0.08 3.22
CA LEU A 54 -16.40 -0.70 2.07
C LEU A 54 -17.03 -2.05 1.70
N ARG A 55 -17.35 -2.88 2.70
CA ARG A 55 -18.04 -4.16 2.51
C ARG A 55 -19.43 -3.98 1.93
N ASP A 56 -20.25 -3.12 2.54
CA ASP A 56 -21.62 -2.86 2.09
C ASP A 56 -21.66 -2.33 0.65
N LEU A 57 -20.73 -1.43 0.31
CA LEU A 57 -20.57 -0.90 -1.04
C LEU A 57 -20.08 -1.97 -2.01
N GLY A 58 -19.13 -2.81 -1.61
CA GLY A 58 -18.61 -3.92 -2.42
C GLY A 58 -19.69 -4.93 -2.79
N GLU A 59 -20.47 -5.39 -1.81
CA GLU A 59 -21.60 -6.29 -2.05
C GLU A 59 -22.67 -5.65 -2.94
N ARG A 60 -22.96 -4.37 -2.72
CA ARG A 60 -23.92 -3.63 -3.54
C ARG A 60 -23.42 -3.47 -4.97
N ALA A 61 -22.14 -3.18 -5.19
CA ALA A 61 -21.52 -3.17 -6.51
C ALA A 61 -21.59 -4.57 -7.16
N GLY A 62 -21.38 -5.61 -6.36
CA GLY A 62 -21.57 -7.03 -6.68
C GLY A 62 -22.90 -7.35 -7.37
N ARG A 63 -23.98 -6.73 -6.88
CA ARG A 63 -25.35 -6.93 -7.39
C ARG A 63 -25.70 -6.04 -8.58
N LEU A 64 -25.10 -4.85 -8.69
CA LEU A 64 -25.55 -3.80 -9.61
C LEU A 64 -24.66 -3.62 -10.84
N VAL A 65 -23.38 -3.97 -10.75
CA VAL A 65 -22.40 -3.79 -11.83
C VAL A 65 -21.97 -5.18 -12.28
N PRO A 66 -22.43 -5.68 -13.44
CA PRO A 66 -21.89 -6.91 -13.99
C PRO A 66 -20.46 -6.66 -14.49
N VAL A 67 -19.61 -7.68 -14.40
CA VAL A 67 -18.15 -7.59 -14.72
C VAL A 67 -17.92 -7.17 -16.18
N ASP A 68 -18.87 -7.44 -17.09
CA ASP A 68 -18.81 -7.09 -18.51
C ASP A 68 -19.09 -5.61 -18.83
N ARG A 69 -19.52 -4.79 -17.84
CA ARG A 69 -20.03 -3.43 -18.07
C ARG A 69 -19.00 -2.29 -18.00
N GLY A 70 -17.70 -2.57 -18.05
CA GLY A 70 -16.72 -1.54 -18.45
C GLY A 70 -15.46 -1.35 -17.60
N GLY A 71 -15.05 -2.34 -16.82
CA GLY A 71 -13.71 -2.37 -16.25
C GLY A 71 -13.39 -3.79 -15.85
N ASP A 72 -12.26 -4.32 -16.30
CA ASP A 72 -11.83 -5.72 -16.13
C ASP A 72 -11.86 -6.22 -14.66
N ARG A 73 -12.09 -5.33 -13.68
CA ARG A 73 -12.20 -5.62 -12.25
C ARG A 73 -13.29 -4.75 -11.60
N ARG A 74 -14.03 -5.32 -10.63
CA ARG A 74 -14.88 -4.54 -9.70
C ARG A 74 -14.08 -4.08 -8.50
N VAL A 75 -13.66 -2.83 -8.56
CA VAL A 75 -12.71 -2.22 -7.64
C VAL A 75 -13.28 -0.92 -7.12
N LEU A 76 -13.24 -0.75 -5.80
CA LEU A 76 -13.56 0.50 -5.11
C LEU A 76 -12.26 1.19 -4.73
N SER A 77 -11.81 2.12 -5.56
CA SER A 77 -10.60 2.90 -5.31
C SER A 77 -10.77 3.85 -4.14
N LEU A 78 -9.81 3.84 -3.22
CA LEU A 78 -9.74 4.75 -2.08
C LEU A 78 -9.26 6.12 -2.58
N SER A 79 -10.13 7.12 -2.51
CA SER A 79 -9.84 8.48 -2.97
C SER A 79 -9.61 9.41 -1.78
N ASN A 80 -8.36 9.85 -1.59
CA ASN A 80 -7.99 10.74 -0.51
C ASN A 80 -8.61 12.14 -0.71
N PRO A 81 -9.34 12.70 0.27
CA PRO A 81 -9.97 14.02 0.12
C PRO A 81 -8.99 15.15 -0.20
N GLY A 82 -7.73 15.03 0.22
CA GLY A 82 -6.68 16.01 -0.03
C GLY A 82 -6.13 16.01 -1.46
N LEU A 83 -6.46 15.01 -2.28
CA LEU A 83 -5.92 14.84 -3.64
C LEU A 83 -6.87 15.33 -4.74
N GLY A 84 -7.81 16.20 -4.41
CA GLY A 84 -8.61 16.94 -5.41
C GLY A 84 -9.48 16.06 -6.32
N GLY A 85 -9.91 14.89 -5.83
CA GLY A 85 -10.75 13.95 -6.57
C GLY A 85 -10.00 12.94 -7.44
N LEU A 86 -8.66 12.94 -7.41
CA LEU A 86 -7.88 11.84 -7.99
C LEU A 86 -8.19 10.52 -7.27
N PRO A 87 -8.19 9.37 -7.99
CA PRO A 87 -8.52 8.07 -7.42
C PRO A 87 -7.33 7.47 -6.64
N TYR A 88 -6.65 8.27 -5.83
CA TYR A 88 -5.41 7.90 -5.14
C TYR A 88 -5.60 7.94 -3.63
N ALA A 89 -5.05 6.94 -2.95
CA ALA A 89 -5.15 6.84 -1.49
C ALA A 89 -4.09 7.73 -0.80
N THR A 90 -2.93 7.89 -1.44
CA THR A 90 -1.85 8.82 -1.07
C THR A 90 -1.18 9.36 -2.34
N SER A 91 -0.19 10.24 -2.21
CA SER A 91 0.52 10.81 -3.36
C SER A 91 1.36 9.80 -4.16
N THR A 92 1.63 8.62 -3.61
CA THR A 92 2.51 7.60 -4.19
C THR A 92 1.89 6.21 -4.25
N LEU A 93 0.85 5.95 -3.44
CA LEU A 93 0.16 4.66 -3.37
C LEU A 93 -1.31 4.80 -3.74
N TRP A 94 -1.74 3.92 -4.63
CA TRP A 94 -3.14 3.63 -4.91
C TRP A 94 -3.58 2.48 -4.01
N GLY A 95 -4.76 2.62 -3.40
CA GLY A 95 -5.36 1.60 -2.56
C GLY A 95 -6.79 1.34 -3.02
N ALA A 96 -7.27 0.11 -2.90
CA ALA A 96 -8.63 -0.23 -3.21
C ALA A 96 -9.13 -1.46 -2.46
N VAL A 97 -10.45 -1.61 -2.44
CA VAL A 97 -11.09 -2.88 -2.13
C VAL A 97 -11.61 -3.49 -3.42
N GLN A 98 -11.19 -4.72 -3.73
CA GLN A 98 -11.70 -5.47 -4.88
C GLN A 98 -12.69 -6.53 -4.42
N TYR A 99 -13.81 -6.64 -5.15
CA TYR A 99 -14.87 -7.60 -4.91
C TYR A 99 -14.97 -8.58 -6.08
N LEU A 100 -14.98 -9.88 -5.80
CA LEU A 100 -15.18 -10.94 -6.78
C LEU A 100 -16.30 -11.88 -6.32
N GLY A 101 -17.36 -11.95 -7.12
CA GLY A 101 -18.56 -12.72 -6.83
C GLY A 101 -18.41 -14.22 -7.12
N PRO A 102 -19.40 -15.04 -6.73
CA PRO A 102 -19.41 -16.48 -7.00
C PRO A 102 -19.30 -16.80 -8.48
N GLY A 103 -18.41 -17.73 -8.84
CA GLY A 103 -18.20 -18.16 -10.23
C GLY A 103 -17.54 -17.13 -11.15
N GLU A 104 -17.13 -15.96 -10.63
CA GLU A 104 -16.58 -14.89 -11.47
C GLU A 104 -15.09 -15.07 -11.76
N THR A 105 -14.67 -14.51 -12.88
CA THR A 105 -13.26 -14.40 -13.30
C THR A 105 -12.98 -12.97 -13.72
N ALA A 106 -11.86 -12.42 -13.23
CA ALA A 106 -11.29 -11.16 -13.71
C ALA A 106 -10.15 -11.49 -14.68
N PRO A 107 -10.23 -11.08 -15.95
CA PRO A 107 -9.32 -11.52 -17.01
C PRO A 107 -7.89 -11.01 -16.83
N ALA A 108 -6.96 -11.69 -17.49
CA ALA A 108 -5.54 -11.39 -17.40
C ALA A 108 -5.17 -10.03 -18.01
N HIS A 109 -4.26 -9.32 -17.35
CA HIS A 109 -3.52 -8.18 -17.89
C HIS A 109 -2.15 -8.08 -17.23
N ARG A 110 -1.31 -7.17 -17.73
CA ARG A 110 -0.08 -6.73 -17.06
C ARG A 110 0.07 -5.22 -17.18
N HIS A 111 0.77 -4.64 -16.22
CA HIS A 111 1.04 -3.22 -16.19
C HIS A 111 2.33 -2.92 -15.42
N THR A 112 2.94 -1.76 -15.66
CA THR A 112 4.18 -1.38 -14.97
C THR A 112 3.99 -1.00 -13.50
N PRO A 113 2.86 -0.44 -13.04
CA PRO A 113 2.59 -0.39 -11.61
C PRO A 113 2.67 -1.78 -10.99
N ALA A 114 3.49 -1.93 -9.95
CA ALA A 114 3.53 -3.13 -9.16
C ALA A 114 2.29 -3.16 -8.24
N ALA A 115 1.81 -4.36 -7.92
CA ALA A 115 0.59 -4.55 -7.16
C ALA A 115 0.77 -5.64 -6.09
N LEU A 116 0.04 -5.52 -5.00
CA LEU A 116 -0.12 -6.57 -4.01
C LEU A 116 -1.57 -6.69 -3.55
N ARG A 117 -1.86 -7.83 -2.94
CA ARG A 117 -3.15 -8.17 -2.34
C ARG A 117 -2.94 -8.61 -0.92
N PHE A 118 -3.62 -7.98 0.02
CA PHE A 118 -3.72 -8.46 1.37
C PHE A 118 -5.15 -8.91 1.63
N VAL A 119 -5.31 -10.18 2.02
CA VAL A 119 -6.63 -10.76 2.22
C VAL A 119 -7.11 -10.43 3.63
N LEU A 120 -8.09 -9.54 3.74
CA LEU A 120 -8.67 -9.18 5.04
C LEU A 120 -9.46 -10.34 5.64
N GLU A 121 -10.22 -11.06 4.81
CA GLU A 121 -11.10 -12.14 5.22
C GLU A 121 -11.44 -13.05 4.03
N GLY A 122 -12.02 -14.22 4.32
CA GLY A 122 -12.50 -15.15 3.31
C GLY A 122 -11.40 -16.03 2.70
N GLU A 123 -11.85 -16.92 1.83
CA GLU A 123 -11.05 -17.89 1.10
C GLU A 123 -11.79 -18.33 -0.17
N GLY A 124 -11.15 -19.15 -1.00
CA GLY A 124 -11.76 -19.76 -2.19
C GLY A 124 -11.39 -19.07 -3.51
N VAL A 125 -10.97 -17.81 -3.47
CA VAL A 125 -10.36 -17.13 -4.63
C VAL A 125 -8.90 -17.55 -4.80
N TRP A 126 -8.45 -17.56 -6.04
CA TRP A 126 -7.03 -17.63 -6.36
C TRP A 126 -6.65 -16.60 -7.42
N THR A 127 -5.39 -16.17 -7.37
CA THR A 127 -4.77 -15.29 -8.34
C THR A 127 -3.77 -16.10 -9.17
N ALA A 128 -3.80 -15.98 -10.49
CA ALA A 128 -2.70 -16.49 -11.32
C ALA A 128 -1.67 -15.37 -11.51
N VAL A 129 -0.37 -15.65 -11.33
CA VAL A 129 0.71 -14.71 -11.66
C VAL A 129 1.71 -15.39 -12.59
N ASN A 130 1.82 -14.90 -13.82
CA ASN A 130 2.53 -15.57 -14.92
C ASN A 130 2.15 -17.06 -15.06
N GLY A 131 0.87 -17.37 -14.83
CA GLY A 131 0.33 -18.73 -14.86
C GLY A 131 0.58 -19.58 -13.61
N ASP A 132 1.20 -19.04 -12.54
CA ASP A 132 1.31 -19.73 -11.26
C ASP A 132 0.07 -19.43 -10.39
N PRO A 133 -0.81 -20.42 -10.09
CA PRO A 133 -2.01 -20.19 -9.30
C PRO A 133 -1.71 -20.12 -7.80
N LEU A 134 -2.10 -19.02 -7.17
CA LEU A 134 -1.89 -18.69 -5.76
C LEU A 134 -3.24 -18.60 -5.07
N ALA A 135 -3.56 -19.56 -4.20
CA ALA A 135 -4.78 -19.47 -3.38
C ALA A 135 -4.71 -18.25 -2.45
N MET A 136 -5.84 -17.60 -2.25
CA MET A 136 -5.99 -16.44 -1.38
C MET A 136 -6.78 -16.85 -0.13
N SER A 137 -6.23 -16.57 1.03
CA SER A 137 -6.84 -16.88 2.33
C SER A 137 -6.56 -15.74 3.31
N ALA A 138 -7.46 -15.50 4.26
CA ALA A 138 -7.35 -14.43 5.25
C ALA A 138 -5.95 -14.34 5.90
N GLY A 139 -5.37 -13.13 5.87
CA GLY A 139 -4.05 -12.78 6.37
C GLY A 139 -2.89 -13.06 5.41
N ASP A 140 -3.16 -13.63 4.23
CA ASP A 140 -2.13 -13.85 3.22
C ASP A 140 -1.81 -12.54 2.48
N LEU A 141 -0.52 -12.36 2.18
CA LEU A 141 -0.01 -11.37 1.23
C LEU A 141 0.32 -12.06 -0.09
N ILE A 142 -0.27 -11.60 -1.19
CA ILE A 142 -0.02 -12.08 -2.55
C ILE A 142 0.58 -10.94 -3.38
N LEU A 143 1.68 -11.21 -4.08
CA LEU A 143 2.37 -10.24 -4.91
C LEU A 143 2.00 -10.40 -6.38
N THR A 144 1.84 -9.28 -7.07
CA THR A 144 1.84 -9.16 -8.54
C THR A 144 2.84 -8.09 -8.94
N PRO A 145 4.12 -8.47 -9.03
CA PRO A 145 5.20 -7.55 -9.39
C PRO A 145 4.97 -6.88 -10.74
N SER A 146 5.68 -5.76 -10.95
CA SER A 146 5.65 -5.00 -12.19
C SER A 146 5.78 -5.90 -13.43
N TRP A 147 4.95 -5.64 -14.43
CA TRP A 147 4.95 -6.31 -15.74
C TRP A 147 4.69 -7.83 -15.73
N THR A 148 4.10 -8.35 -14.65
CA THR A 148 3.64 -9.76 -14.59
C THR A 148 2.19 -9.88 -15.06
N TRP A 149 1.91 -10.92 -15.85
CA TRP A 149 0.54 -11.28 -16.22
C TRP A 149 -0.21 -11.76 -14.99
N HIS A 150 -1.42 -11.25 -14.77
CA HIS A 150 -2.21 -11.68 -13.61
C HIS A 150 -3.72 -11.57 -13.81
N GLU A 151 -4.44 -12.51 -13.19
CA GLU A 151 -5.90 -12.70 -13.26
C GLU A 151 -6.43 -13.29 -11.95
N HIS A 152 -7.75 -13.21 -11.73
CA HIS A 152 -8.41 -13.66 -10.50
C HIS A 152 -9.60 -14.55 -10.80
N HIS A 153 -9.75 -15.59 -10.00
CA HIS A 153 -10.77 -16.62 -10.21
C HIS A 153 -11.47 -16.96 -8.91
N ASN A 154 -12.79 -16.86 -8.89
CA ASN A 154 -13.62 -17.33 -7.79
C ASN A 154 -14.44 -18.55 -8.24
N PRO A 155 -13.91 -19.78 -8.10
CA PRO A 155 -14.68 -21.00 -8.38
C PRO A 155 -15.72 -21.32 -7.29
N GLY A 156 -15.76 -20.56 -6.19
CA GLY A 156 -16.65 -20.79 -5.06
C GLY A 156 -18.07 -20.28 -5.28
N ASP A 157 -18.90 -20.54 -4.27
CA ASP A 157 -20.30 -20.11 -4.19
C ASP A 157 -20.50 -18.85 -3.32
N THR A 158 -19.43 -18.33 -2.73
CA THR A 158 -19.42 -17.12 -1.91
C THR A 158 -18.55 -16.03 -2.54
N SER A 159 -18.90 -14.77 -2.33
CA SER A 159 -18.07 -13.66 -2.76
C SER A 159 -16.88 -13.45 -1.83
N MET A 160 -15.80 -12.91 -2.39
CA MET A 160 -14.62 -12.56 -1.61
C MET A 160 -14.17 -11.14 -1.90
N THR A 161 -13.62 -10.52 -0.86
CA THR A 161 -13.16 -9.14 -0.86
C THR A 161 -11.73 -9.08 -0.32
N TRP A 162 -10.86 -8.28 -0.93
CA TRP A 162 -9.49 -8.08 -0.45
C TRP A 162 -9.03 -6.63 -0.63
N PHE A 163 -7.95 -6.28 0.06
CA PHE A 163 -7.27 -4.99 -0.09
C PHE A 163 -6.20 -5.10 -1.19
N ASP A 164 -6.29 -4.24 -2.20
CA ASP A 164 -5.24 -4.03 -3.20
C ASP A 164 -4.43 -2.78 -2.88
N ALA A 165 -3.11 -2.86 -3.06
CA ALA A 165 -2.24 -1.70 -3.04
C ALA A 165 -1.27 -1.72 -4.24
N LEU A 166 -1.14 -0.56 -4.88
CA LEU A 166 -0.32 -0.35 -6.07
C LEU A 166 0.52 0.92 -5.93
N ASP A 167 1.66 0.96 -6.61
CA ASP A 167 2.51 2.16 -6.75
C ASP A 167 2.09 3.04 -7.96
N LEU A 168 0.84 2.91 -8.44
CA LEU A 168 0.34 3.60 -9.63
C LEU A 168 0.60 5.12 -9.62
N PRO A 169 0.32 5.89 -8.54
CA PRO A 169 0.55 7.33 -8.54
C PRO A 169 2.04 7.68 -8.65
N LEU A 170 2.92 6.86 -8.05
CA LEU A 170 4.36 7.01 -8.18
C LEU A 170 4.81 6.77 -9.63
N VAL A 171 4.38 5.66 -10.24
CA VAL A 171 4.75 5.30 -11.62
C VAL A 171 4.19 6.30 -12.63
N GLU A 172 2.99 6.84 -12.40
CA GLU A 172 2.42 7.93 -13.17
C GLU A 172 3.24 9.20 -13.04
N GLY A 173 3.64 9.59 -11.82
CA GLY A 173 4.49 10.75 -11.56
C GLY A 173 5.86 10.66 -12.27
N LEU A 174 6.36 9.45 -12.50
CA LEU A 174 7.58 9.18 -13.28
C LEU A 174 7.35 9.10 -14.79
N GLY A 175 6.10 9.17 -15.27
CA GLY A 175 5.76 9.05 -16.68
C GLY A 175 6.01 7.64 -17.25
N ALA A 176 5.92 6.60 -16.42
CA ALA A 176 6.36 5.24 -16.75
C ALA A 176 5.23 4.19 -16.75
N VAL A 177 3.97 4.62 -16.92
CA VAL A 177 2.81 3.71 -16.96
C VAL A 177 2.71 3.04 -18.33
N PHE A 178 2.74 1.71 -18.34
CA PHE A 178 2.40 0.85 -19.47
C PHE A 178 1.33 -0.15 -19.02
N PHE A 179 0.46 -0.54 -19.95
CA PHE A 179 -0.60 -1.53 -19.74
C PHE A 179 -0.75 -2.41 -20.98
N GLU A 180 -1.00 -3.69 -20.78
CA GLU A 180 -1.33 -4.65 -21.84
C GLU A 180 -2.45 -5.59 -21.36
N GLY A 181 -3.59 -5.55 -22.07
CA GLY A 181 -4.70 -6.47 -21.84
C GLY A 181 -4.40 -7.85 -22.41
N GLY A 182 -4.87 -8.90 -21.73
CA GLY A 182 -4.76 -10.27 -22.21
C GLY A 182 -5.65 -10.56 -23.41
N ASP A 183 -5.51 -11.75 -23.99
CA ASP A 183 -6.29 -12.21 -25.15
C ASP A 183 -7.73 -12.66 -24.80
N GLY A 184 -8.18 -12.39 -23.57
CA GLY A 184 -9.49 -12.78 -23.05
C GLY A 184 -9.63 -14.27 -22.74
N ARG A 185 -8.58 -15.08 -22.93
CA ARG A 185 -8.60 -16.50 -22.58
C ARG A 185 -8.12 -16.64 -21.14
N ALA A 186 -8.96 -17.20 -20.28
CA ALA A 186 -8.51 -17.66 -18.97
C ALA A 186 -7.31 -18.58 -19.16
N ALA A 187 -6.27 -18.41 -18.34
CA ALA A 187 -5.15 -19.34 -18.39
C ALA A 187 -5.67 -20.77 -18.18
N ALA A 188 -5.02 -21.75 -18.79
CA ALA A 188 -5.37 -23.18 -18.63
C ALA A 188 -4.94 -23.71 -17.24
N THR A 189 -5.10 -22.91 -16.21
CA THR A 189 -4.72 -23.16 -14.82
C THR A 189 -5.97 -23.56 -14.05
N THR A 190 -5.89 -24.72 -13.40
CA THR A 190 -6.95 -25.20 -12.50
C THR A 190 -6.76 -24.63 -11.10
N SER A 191 -7.85 -24.55 -10.33
CA SER A 191 -7.83 -24.19 -8.91
C SER A 191 -6.69 -24.90 -8.15
N PRO A 192 -5.85 -24.17 -7.39
CA PRO A 192 -4.69 -24.76 -6.73
C PRO A 192 -5.11 -25.63 -5.55
N ALA A 193 -5.11 -26.96 -5.73
CA ALA A 193 -5.05 -27.91 -4.62
C ALA A 193 -3.61 -27.98 -4.08
N GLY A 194 -3.13 -26.91 -3.41
CA GLY A 194 -1.83 -26.90 -2.74
C GLY A 194 -1.03 -25.60 -2.82
N HIS A 195 0.26 -25.69 -2.55
CA HIS A 195 1.22 -24.58 -2.67
C HIS A 195 1.47 -24.26 -4.14
N SER A 196 1.59 -22.99 -4.50
CA SER A 196 2.01 -22.53 -5.83
C SER A 196 3.45 -22.99 -6.17
N ALA A 197 3.87 -22.84 -7.43
CA ALA A 197 5.24 -23.13 -7.84
C ALA A 197 6.25 -22.22 -7.10
N SER A 198 5.91 -20.94 -6.92
CA SER A 198 6.70 -20.00 -6.15
C SER A 198 6.88 -20.44 -4.69
N GLU A 199 5.79 -20.84 -4.01
CA GLU A 199 5.83 -21.33 -2.63
C GLU A 199 6.65 -22.61 -2.48
N ARG A 200 6.47 -23.59 -3.38
CA ARG A 200 7.26 -24.84 -3.34
C ARG A 200 8.75 -24.59 -3.49
N ARG A 201 9.13 -23.56 -4.25
CA ARG A 201 10.53 -23.27 -4.58
C ARG A 201 11.20 -22.34 -3.59
N PHE A 202 10.48 -21.34 -3.07
CA PHE A 202 11.04 -20.26 -2.25
C PHE A 202 10.42 -20.14 -0.86
N GLY A 203 9.33 -20.85 -0.58
CA GLY A 203 8.64 -20.90 0.71
C GLY A 203 8.94 -22.17 1.52
N GLY A 204 9.98 -22.94 1.15
CA GLY A 204 10.29 -24.24 1.74
C GLY A 204 10.82 -24.20 3.19
N GLY A 205 11.11 -23.01 3.73
CA GLY A 205 11.55 -22.82 5.11
C GLY A 205 12.65 -21.77 5.25
N PRO A 206 12.93 -21.33 6.49
CA PRO A 206 13.92 -20.29 6.75
C PRO A 206 15.32 -20.74 6.32
N GLY A 207 16.01 -19.88 5.55
CA GLY A 207 17.38 -20.11 5.09
C GLY A 207 17.52 -21.15 3.97
N LEU A 208 16.42 -21.62 3.38
CA LEU A 208 16.44 -22.61 2.30
C LEU A 208 16.14 -21.94 0.95
N LEU A 209 17.12 -21.94 0.06
CA LEU A 209 16.99 -21.43 -1.31
C LEU A 209 17.36 -22.52 -2.33
N PRO A 210 16.77 -22.50 -3.54
CA PRO A 210 17.15 -23.41 -4.61
C PRO A 210 18.63 -23.25 -5.00
N GLY A 211 19.42 -24.31 -4.80
CA GLY A 211 20.80 -24.37 -5.28
C GLY A 211 20.91 -24.43 -6.80
N GLY A 212 22.10 -24.11 -7.33
CA GLY A 212 22.41 -24.24 -8.76
C GLY A 212 21.74 -23.20 -9.68
N THR A 213 21.21 -22.12 -9.12
CA THR A 213 20.64 -21.01 -9.88
C THR A 213 21.76 -20.09 -10.40
N THR A 214 21.88 -19.96 -11.73
CA THR A 214 22.90 -19.11 -12.38
C THR A 214 22.35 -17.78 -12.87
N ALA A 215 21.03 -17.66 -13.01
CA ALA A 215 20.37 -16.41 -13.38
C ALA A 215 20.35 -15.45 -12.17
N PRO A 216 20.61 -14.15 -12.39
CA PRO A 216 20.45 -13.16 -11.34
C PRO A 216 18.97 -13.15 -10.86
N PRO A 217 18.73 -12.95 -9.56
CA PRO A 217 17.37 -12.86 -9.05
C PRO A 217 16.65 -11.66 -9.68
N PRO A 218 15.32 -11.74 -9.87
CA PRO A 218 14.54 -10.59 -10.29
C PRO A 218 14.63 -9.45 -9.26
N ALA A 219 14.23 -8.24 -9.66
CA ALA A 219 14.23 -7.07 -8.78
C ALA A 219 13.12 -7.11 -7.70
N HIS A 220 12.29 -8.15 -7.69
CA HIS A 220 11.20 -8.37 -6.75
C HIS A 220 11.34 -9.77 -6.13
N SER A 221 10.60 -10.04 -5.06
CA SER A 221 10.56 -11.35 -4.44
C SER A 221 10.11 -12.44 -5.43
N PRO A 222 10.82 -13.58 -5.51
CA PRO A 222 10.36 -14.74 -6.25
C PRO A 222 9.36 -15.60 -5.45
N LEU A 223 9.17 -15.32 -4.15
CA LEU A 223 8.07 -15.88 -3.35
C LEU A 223 6.85 -14.95 -3.49
N LEU A 224 5.82 -15.43 -4.17
CA LEU A 224 4.67 -14.59 -4.54
C LEU A 224 3.51 -14.65 -3.52
N ARG A 225 3.53 -15.60 -2.59
CA ARG A 225 2.56 -15.69 -1.48
C ARG A 225 3.27 -15.86 -0.16
N TYR A 226 2.96 -14.98 0.78
CA TYR A 226 3.37 -15.05 2.18
C TYR A 226 2.15 -15.43 3.00
N ARG A 227 2.18 -16.61 3.61
CA ARG A 227 1.03 -17.15 4.33
C ARG A 227 0.87 -16.50 5.70
N TRP A 228 -0.39 -16.31 6.11
CA TRP A 228 -0.70 -15.86 7.47
C TRP A 228 -0.06 -16.74 8.54
N ALA A 229 -0.10 -18.07 8.37
CA ALA A 229 0.44 -19.00 9.36
C ALA A 229 1.93 -18.77 9.68
N ASP A 230 2.72 -18.38 8.68
CA ASP A 230 4.14 -18.07 8.88
C ASP A 230 4.34 -16.69 9.54
N THR A 231 3.50 -15.72 9.15
CA THR A 231 3.46 -14.37 9.75
C THR A 231 3.11 -14.44 11.24
N ASP A 232 2.02 -15.13 11.57
CA ASP A 232 1.52 -15.31 12.93
C ASP A 232 2.55 -16.00 13.82
N ARG A 233 3.18 -17.07 13.32
CA ARG A 233 4.26 -17.77 14.02
C ARG A 233 5.46 -16.86 14.30
N ALA A 234 5.85 -16.01 13.34
CA ALA A 234 6.98 -15.10 13.51
C ALA A 234 6.69 -14.02 14.57
N LEU A 235 5.51 -13.40 14.53
CA LEU A 235 5.09 -12.39 15.50
C LEU A 235 4.94 -12.98 16.91
N ALA A 236 4.28 -14.15 17.03
CA ALA A 236 4.15 -14.86 18.29
C ALA A 236 5.52 -15.23 18.88
N GLY A 237 6.46 -15.67 18.03
CA GLY A 237 7.83 -15.98 18.44
C GLY A 237 8.54 -14.79 19.10
N GLN A 238 8.45 -13.59 18.52
CA GLN A 238 9.04 -12.38 19.10
C GLN A 238 8.47 -12.05 20.48
N LEU A 239 7.15 -12.20 20.65
CA LEU A 239 6.45 -11.92 21.92
C LEU A 239 6.70 -13.01 22.99
N SER A 240 7.01 -14.23 22.57
CA SER A 240 7.18 -15.37 23.48
C SER A 240 8.47 -15.33 24.32
N GLU A 241 9.48 -14.59 23.87
CA GLU A 241 10.77 -14.43 24.53
C GLU A 241 10.68 -13.30 25.59
N PRO A 242 10.60 -13.56 26.91
CA PRO A 242 10.27 -12.53 27.90
C PRO A 242 11.31 -11.39 27.98
N ALA A 243 12.55 -11.66 27.58
CA ALA A 243 13.63 -10.70 27.54
C ALA A 243 13.76 -9.97 26.19
N SER A 244 12.86 -10.20 25.23
CA SER A 244 12.88 -9.49 23.95
C SER A 244 12.37 -8.05 24.10
N GLN A 245 12.75 -7.18 23.16
CA GLN A 245 12.19 -5.83 23.06
C GLN A 245 10.68 -5.88 22.77
N ALA A 246 10.24 -6.86 21.99
CA ALA A 246 8.83 -7.04 21.64
C ALA A 246 7.97 -7.38 22.86
N ALA A 247 8.41 -8.31 23.71
CA ALA A 247 7.71 -8.66 24.94
C ALA A 247 7.63 -7.48 25.92
N ARG A 248 8.71 -6.70 26.06
CA ARG A 248 8.73 -5.52 26.95
C ARG A 248 7.84 -4.37 26.47
N SER A 249 7.84 -4.10 25.17
CA SER A 249 7.03 -3.02 24.58
C SER A 249 5.58 -3.44 24.30
N GLY A 250 5.31 -4.75 24.27
CA GLY A 250 4.04 -5.28 23.79
C GLY A 250 3.84 -5.08 22.29
N HIS A 251 4.92 -4.98 21.51
CA HIS A 251 4.88 -4.73 20.06
C HIS A 251 5.86 -5.65 19.33
N ALA A 252 5.32 -6.57 18.54
CA ALA A 252 6.09 -7.35 17.58
C ALA A 252 5.89 -6.80 16.18
N HIS A 253 6.94 -6.88 15.39
CA HIS A 253 6.98 -6.29 14.05
C HIS A 253 7.73 -7.21 13.11
N ILE A 254 7.20 -7.40 11.90
CA ILE A 254 7.91 -8.05 10.81
C ILE A 254 7.86 -7.19 9.54
N ARG A 255 8.90 -7.36 8.72
CA ARG A 255 8.95 -6.89 7.34
C ARG A 255 8.93 -8.10 6.43
N TYR A 256 8.03 -8.11 5.45
CA TYR A 256 8.04 -9.13 4.40
C TYR A 256 9.24 -8.87 3.49
N ALA A 257 10.07 -9.89 3.28
CA ALA A 257 11.31 -9.76 2.52
C ALA A 257 11.35 -10.73 1.35
N ASP A 258 12.05 -10.35 0.29
CA ASP A 258 12.50 -11.26 -0.75
C ASP A 258 13.45 -12.30 -0.12
N PRO A 259 13.09 -13.60 -0.07
CA PRO A 259 13.94 -14.61 0.55
C PRO A 259 15.27 -14.80 -0.18
N ALA A 260 15.38 -14.45 -1.46
CA ALA A 260 16.60 -14.60 -2.25
C ALA A 260 17.62 -13.49 -2.00
N SER A 261 17.19 -12.30 -1.57
CA SER A 261 18.07 -11.14 -1.42
C SER A 261 18.01 -10.43 -0.07
N GLY A 262 16.99 -10.71 0.76
CA GLY A 262 16.72 -10.00 2.02
C GLY A 262 16.18 -8.58 1.84
N ARG A 263 15.97 -8.11 0.61
CA ARG A 263 15.39 -6.79 0.29
C ARG A 263 13.88 -6.78 0.50
N ASP A 264 13.27 -5.63 0.30
CA ASP A 264 11.81 -5.50 0.26
C ASP A 264 11.19 -6.38 -0.83
N VAL A 265 9.91 -6.72 -0.66
CA VAL A 265 9.19 -7.61 -1.59
C VAL A 265 9.17 -7.08 -3.03
N MET A 266 9.18 -5.77 -3.21
CA MET A 266 9.21 -5.09 -4.51
C MET A 266 10.08 -3.81 -4.41
N PRO A 267 10.63 -3.31 -5.52
CA PRO A 267 11.51 -2.14 -5.51
C PRO A 267 10.88 -0.85 -4.97
N THR A 268 9.56 -0.74 -5.06
CA THR A 268 8.80 0.48 -4.77
C THR A 268 7.90 0.37 -3.54
N MET A 269 7.73 -0.83 -2.99
CA MET A 269 6.79 -1.09 -1.91
C MET A 269 7.40 -2.03 -0.87
N ARG A 270 7.42 -1.57 0.38
CA ARG A 270 7.69 -2.37 1.58
C ARG A 270 6.37 -2.81 2.18
N CYS A 271 6.31 -4.07 2.61
CA CYS A 271 5.18 -4.58 3.36
C CYS A 271 5.64 -4.97 4.75
N GLU A 272 4.81 -4.69 5.75
CA GLU A 272 5.08 -4.93 7.16
C GLU A 272 3.82 -5.44 7.86
N MET A 273 4.01 -6.13 8.98
CA MET A 273 2.92 -6.54 9.87
C MET A 273 3.33 -6.24 11.30
N ASP A 274 2.48 -5.52 12.00
CA ASP A 274 2.63 -5.17 13.40
C ASP A 274 1.59 -5.91 14.24
N ARG A 275 2.03 -6.49 15.35
CA ARG A 275 1.16 -7.04 16.40
C ARG A 275 1.36 -6.27 17.69
N TYR A 276 0.31 -5.64 18.18
CA TYR A 276 0.28 -4.93 19.45
C TYR A 276 -0.50 -5.73 20.49
N LEU A 277 0.06 -5.86 21.70
CA LEU A 277 -0.65 -6.37 22.86
C LEU A 277 -1.52 -5.27 23.50
N PRO A 278 -2.63 -5.62 24.17
CA PRO A 278 -3.46 -4.66 24.87
C PRO A 278 -2.66 -3.76 25.82
N GLY A 279 -2.95 -2.46 25.80
CA GLY A 279 -2.23 -1.49 26.63
C GLY A 279 -0.81 -1.18 26.14
N HIS A 280 -0.47 -1.52 24.90
CA HIS A 280 0.76 -1.08 24.26
C HIS A 280 0.95 0.45 24.40
N THR A 281 2.20 0.85 24.67
CA THR A 281 2.58 2.25 24.81
C THR A 281 3.86 2.49 24.02
N ALA A 282 3.72 3.15 22.86
CA ALA A 282 4.85 3.70 22.11
C ALA A 282 4.68 5.22 21.93
N PRO A 283 5.80 5.95 21.76
CA PRO A 283 5.76 7.34 21.32
C PRO A 283 5.15 7.42 19.92
N ALA A 284 4.60 8.59 19.58
CA ALA A 284 4.20 8.86 18.22
C ALA A 284 5.44 8.93 17.31
N VAL A 285 5.34 8.41 16.08
CA VAL A 285 6.45 8.44 15.11
C VAL A 285 5.94 9.01 13.80
N ARG A 286 6.74 9.88 13.17
CA ARG A 286 6.53 10.34 11.80
C ARG A 286 7.69 9.94 10.91
N ARG A 287 7.39 9.65 9.65
CA ARG A 287 8.36 9.21 8.64
C ARG A 287 8.10 9.96 7.34
N THR A 288 9.15 10.24 6.57
CA THR A 288 8.94 10.62 5.17
C THR A 288 8.45 9.41 4.38
N GLY A 289 7.55 9.63 3.43
CA GLY A 289 6.94 8.57 2.63
C GLY A 289 5.52 8.26 3.08
N SER A 290 4.72 7.76 2.16
CA SER A 290 3.32 7.45 2.42
C SER A 290 3.14 5.97 2.79
N SER A 291 2.16 5.71 3.64
CA SER A 291 1.75 4.36 4.01
C SER A 291 0.24 4.17 3.86
N LEU A 292 -0.16 2.95 3.50
CA LEU A 292 -1.52 2.45 3.68
C LEU A 292 -1.51 1.36 4.75
N VAL A 293 -2.44 1.46 5.69
CA VAL A 293 -2.59 0.50 6.78
C VAL A 293 -3.94 -0.19 6.66
N ALA A 294 -3.95 -1.50 6.76
CA ALA A 294 -5.14 -2.33 6.81
C ALA A 294 -5.24 -2.97 8.19
N VAL A 295 -6.36 -2.73 8.87
CA VAL A 295 -6.63 -3.32 10.19
C VAL A 295 -7.08 -4.76 9.98
N PHE A 296 -6.22 -5.73 10.31
CA PHE A 296 -6.50 -7.13 10.02
C PHE A 296 -7.30 -7.80 11.13
N ARG A 297 -6.88 -7.64 12.39
CA ARG A 297 -7.53 -8.25 13.56
C ARG A 297 -7.45 -7.33 14.78
N GLY A 298 -8.42 -7.47 15.67
CA GLY A 298 -8.48 -6.73 16.93
C GLY A 298 -9.03 -5.31 16.78
N SER A 299 -8.92 -4.56 17.86
CA SER A 299 -9.43 -3.19 17.95
C SER A 299 -8.48 -2.27 18.72
N GLY A 300 -8.53 -0.99 18.40
CA GLY A 300 -7.62 0.00 18.95
C GLY A 300 -8.04 1.43 18.62
N THR A 301 -7.17 2.36 18.98
CA THR A 301 -7.24 3.75 18.53
C THR A 301 -5.92 4.08 17.82
N VAL A 302 -6.01 4.62 16.61
CA VAL A 302 -4.88 5.27 15.93
C VAL A 302 -5.01 6.78 16.06
N THR A 303 -3.93 7.44 16.48
CA THR A 303 -3.82 8.89 16.49
C THR A 303 -2.99 9.32 15.30
N LEU A 304 -3.57 10.16 14.43
CA LEU A 304 -2.94 10.71 13.23
C LEU A 304 -2.87 12.23 13.37
N ASP A 305 -1.68 12.79 13.48
CA ASP A 305 -1.46 14.23 13.72
C ASP A 305 -2.30 14.78 14.90
N GLY A 306 -2.35 14.01 16.00
CA GLY A 306 -3.13 14.37 17.19
C GLY A 306 -4.63 14.05 17.11
N THR A 307 -5.17 13.70 15.94
CA THR A 307 -6.57 13.30 15.77
C THR A 307 -6.76 11.83 16.07
N HIS A 308 -7.69 11.50 16.96
CA HIS A 308 -7.97 10.13 17.37
C HIS A 308 -9.01 9.44 16.48
N HIS A 309 -8.74 8.20 16.10
CA HIS A 309 -9.65 7.35 15.35
C HIS A 309 -9.73 5.96 15.98
N ASP A 310 -10.91 5.55 16.41
CA ASP A 310 -11.14 4.15 16.76
C ASP A 310 -11.16 3.31 15.50
N ILE A 311 -10.52 2.15 15.56
CA ILE A 311 -10.28 1.27 14.43
C ILE A 311 -10.72 -0.16 14.72
N GLU A 312 -11.28 -0.81 13.70
CA GLU A 312 -11.79 -2.17 13.75
C GLU A 312 -11.40 -2.97 12.49
N PRO A 313 -11.50 -4.31 12.50
CA PRO A 313 -11.07 -5.13 11.37
C PRO A 313 -11.74 -4.75 10.05
N GLY A 314 -10.93 -4.64 8.99
CA GLY A 314 -11.35 -4.21 7.66
C GLY A 314 -11.26 -2.71 7.41
N ASP A 315 -11.03 -1.89 8.44
CA ASP A 315 -10.72 -0.48 8.27
C ASP A 315 -9.40 -0.30 7.48
N LEU A 316 -9.39 0.69 6.58
CA LEU A 316 -8.22 1.08 5.78
C LEU A 316 -7.84 2.52 6.07
N ILE A 317 -6.55 2.79 6.25
CA ILE A 317 -6.04 4.10 6.67
C ILE A 317 -4.98 4.57 5.68
N ALA A 318 -5.10 5.81 5.22
CA ALA A 318 -4.02 6.52 4.55
C ALA A 318 -3.23 7.33 5.57
N VAL A 319 -1.90 7.15 5.56
CA VAL A 319 -0.93 7.90 6.34
C VAL A 319 -0.01 8.63 5.36
N PRO A 320 -0.26 9.92 5.08
CA PRO A 320 0.63 10.72 4.25
C PRO A 320 2.03 10.89 4.85
N SER A 321 2.98 11.30 4.00
CA SER A 321 4.34 11.61 4.44
C SER A 321 4.36 12.64 5.56
N TRP A 322 5.15 12.34 6.60
CA TRP A 322 5.39 13.16 7.77
C TRP A 322 4.23 13.30 8.77
N THR A 323 3.15 12.54 8.58
CA THR A 323 2.08 12.39 9.60
C THR A 323 2.61 11.67 10.83
N ALA A 324 2.36 12.24 12.01
CA ALA A 324 2.66 11.62 13.29
C ALA A 324 1.62 10.54 13.61
N VAL A 325 2.09 9.30 13.80
CA VAL A 325 1.24 8.13 14.07
C VAL A 325 1.51 7.60 15.46
N ARG A 326 0.44 7.37 16.23
CA ARG A 326 0.49 6.61 17.48
C ARG A 326 -0.61 5.55 17.48
N VAL A 327 -0.31 4.36 17.98
CA VAL A 327 -1.28 3.26 18.10
C VAL A 327 -1.47 2.92 19.56
N LEU A 328 -2.73 2.82 19.97
CA LEU A 328 -3.16 2.26 21.24
C LEU A 328 -4.02 1.02 20.96
N ALA A 329 -3.58 -0.12 21.45
CA ALA A 329 -4.31 -1.37 21.30
C ALA A 329 -5.24 -1.61 22.49
N HIS A 330 -6.55 -1.75 22.22
CA HIS A 330 -7.56 -2.09 23.24
C HIS A 330 -7.66 -3.61 23.41
N GLU A 331 -7.49 -4.32 22.30
CA GLU A 331 -7.34 -5.78 22.21
C GLU A 331 -6.02 -6.11 21.50
N ALA A 332 -5.67 -7.40 21.37
CA ALA A 332 -4.55 -7.77 20.52
C ALA A 332 -4.83 -7.32 19.07
N LEU A 333 -4.01 -6.42 18.54
CA LEU A 333 -4.26 -5.68 17.31
C LEU A 333 -3.18 -6.02 16.27
N ASP A 334 -3.61 -6.52 15.11
CA ASP A 334 -2.74 -6.82 13.96
C ASP A 334 -2.98 -5.80 12.84
N LEU A 335 -1.94 -5.07 12.45
CA LEU A 335 -1.98 -4.06 11.38
C LEU A 335 -1.04 -4.46 10.24
N PHE A 336 -1.61 -4.66 9.04
CA PHE A 336 -0.82 -4.80 7.82
C PHE A 336 -0.50 -3.41 7.28
N THR A 337 0.75 -3.16 6.93
CA THR A 337 1.19 -1.88 6.34
C THR A 337 1.88 -2.11 5.01
N VAL A 338 1.56 -1.27 4.02
CA VAL A 338 2.35 -1.11 2.79
C VAL A 338 2.81 0.34 2.68
N ASN A 339 4.08 0.57 2.35
CA ASN A 339 4.65 1.91 2.25
C ASN A 339 5.70 2.04 1.14
N ASP A 340 5.98 3.29 0.75
CA ASP A 340 6.92 3.66 -0.33
C ASP A 340 8.36 3.87 0.15
N ALA A 341 8.70 3.48 1.39
CA ALA A 341 10.03 3.66 1.97
C ALA A 341 11.18 3.16 1.08
N PRO A 342 11.08 2.03 0.35
CA PRO A 342 12.19 1.58 -0.52
C PRO A 342 12.62 2.62 -1.55
N VAL A 343 11.69 3.43 -2.06
CA VAL A 343 11.96 4.50 -3.02
C VAL A 343 12.75 5.63 -2.34
N LEU A 344 12.29 6.04 -1.16
CA LEU A 344 12.94 7.11 -0.42
C LEU A 344 14.31 6.70 0.11
N GLU A 345 14.47 5.46 0.56
CA GLU A 345 15.76 4.90 0.96
C GLU A 345 16.73 4.86 -0.22
N ALA A 346 16.28 4.39 -1.40
CA ALA A 346 17.10 4.37 -2.61
C ALA A 346 17.55 5.77 -3.06
N LEU A 347 16.76 6.81 -2.78
CA LEU A 347 17.06 8.21 -3.07
C LEU A 347 17.74 8.96 -1.92
N ALA A 348 18.03 8.29 -0.80
CA ALA A 348 18.56 8.90 0.43
C ALA A 348 17.68 10.05 0.99
N LEU A 349 16.36 9.93 0.84
CA LEU A 349 15.35 10.87 1.30
C LEU A 349 14.62 10.41 2.57
N TYR A 350 14.78 9.14 2.97
CA TYR A 350 14.06 8.58 4.11
C TYR A 350 14.51 9.20 5.45
N ARG A 351 13.55 9.69 6.23
CA ARG A 351 13.74 10.25 7.58
C ARG A 351 12.67 9.71 8.52
N THR A 352 13.02 9.61 9.80
CA THR A 352 12.13 9.22 10.89
C THR A 352 12.34 10.14 12.08
N GLU A 353 11.27 10.39 12.84
CA GLU A 353 11.31 11.19 14.06
C GLU A 353 10.29 10.66 15.06
N GLU A 354 10.74 10.46 16.30
CA GLU A 354 9.86 10.25 17.45
C GLU A 354 9.34 11.60 17.94
N VAL A 355 8.02 11.74 18.05
CA VAL A 355 7.35 12.97 18.46
C VAL A 355 7.13 12.93 19.97
N THR A 356 7.72 13.88 20.69
CA THR A 356 7.48 14.10 22.11
C THR A 356 6.21 14.94 22.34
N GLU A 357 5.53 14.77 23.47
CA GLU A 357 4.24 15.45 23.77
C GLU A 357 4.31 16.99 23.67
N ASP A 358 5.48 17.61 23.90
CA ASP A 358 5.70 19.06 23.77
C ASP A 358 5.69 19.58 22.33
N ALA A 359 5.86 18.71 21.31
CA ALA A 359 5.95 19.12 19.91
C ALA A 359 4.58 19.26 19.21
N GLN A 360 3.49 18.77 19.83
CA GLN A 360 2.13 18.84 19.27
C GLN A 360 1.47 20.21 19.47
N THR A 361 1.88 20.99 20.47
CA THR A 361 1.27 22.31 20.79
C THR A 361 1.81 23.47 19.95
N VAL A 362 2.92 23.28 19.22
CA VAL A 362 3.57 24.35 18.44
C VAL A 362 3.06 24.43 16.98
N ALA A 363 2.35 23.39 16.50
CA ALA A 363 1.80 23.39 15.15
C ALA A 363 0.44 24.12 15.03
N ASP A 364 -0.23 24.37 16.16
CA ASP A 364 -1.54 25.06 16.25
C ASP A 364 -1.42 26.55 16.62
N SER A 365 -0.21 27.13 16.67
CA SER A 365 0.05 28.52 17.08
C SER A 365 0.51 29.44 15.95
#